data_AF-A0AB33IT37-F1
#
_entry.id   AF-A0AB33IT37-F1
#
_cell.length_a   1.000
_cell.length_b   1.000
_cell.length_c   1.000
_cell.angle_alpha   90.00
_cell.angle_beta   90.00
_cell.angle_gamma   90.00
#
_symmetry.space_group_name_H-M   'P 1'
#
loop_
_entity.id
_entity.type
_entity.pdbx_description
1 polymer ?
#
loop_
_entity_poly.entity_id
_entity_poly.type
_entity_poly.pdbx_seq_one_letter_code
_entity_poly.pdbx_strand_id
1 'polypeptide(L)'
;MRILQVITSLLIGGAEHLVVQLTKKLRIQGIETDVCLFYGERTSFYDELEATGCKIYSLSDKENYYDVRHIPQLRRIMRGYDIVHTHNSAPQIFVVLANIGLGKKLVTTEHSTNNRKREHPQYSFIDKWMYYRYDSTVCISDIAQEKLSSYLHQPKNGIIVINNGVDVVAYYQAKPLTTDKIPNVFTIVMVAGFREAKDQDTVIRAVALLPENYTLWLVGDGVRRPELERLITEYGIESRTKFWGVRSDVPRILKTADVVVMSSHWEGLSLSNIEGMAVGKPFAASDVDGLREVTKGYGVLFPHEDAEALANVICKLHDNPDYYHQIAEKCYQRALQFDIANTVEGYKQVYVGLMKDK
;
A
#
# COMPACT_ATOMS: atom_id res chain seq x y z
N MET A 1 1.39 -18.98 20.20
CA MET A 1 0.40 -17.99 19.77
C MET A 1 0.04 -18.29 18.33
N ARG A 2 -1.23 -18.56 18.06
CA ARG A 2 -1.76 -18.85 16.72
C ARG A 2 -2.69 -17.72 16.29
N ILE A 3 -2.46 -17.14 15.12
CA ILE A 3 -3.20 -15.97 14.62
C ILE A 3 -3.98 -16.36 13.36
N LEU A 4 -5.24 -15.97 13.30
CA LEU A 4 -6.05 -16.06 12.08
C LEU A 4 -6.29 -14.65 11.53
N GLN A 5 -5.71 -14.34 10.36
CA GLN A 5 -6.08 -13.15 9.60
C GLN A 5 -7.38 -13.43 8.84
N VAL A 6 -8.33 -12.50 8.85
CA VAL A 6 -9.63 -12.64 8.19
C VAL A 6 -9.89 -11.43 7.29
N ILE A 7 -9.99 -11.67 5.99
CA ILE A 7 -10.10 -10.66 4.95
C ILE A 7 -11.18 -11.07 3.92
N THR A 8 -11.72 -10.12 3.15
CA THR A 8 -12.74 -10.41 2.13
C THR A 8 -12.23 -11.32 1.03
N SER A 9 -11.07 -11.02 0.45
CA SER A 9 -10.44 -11.77 -0.64
C SER A 9 -8.94 -11.45 -0.70
N LEU A 10 -8.19 -12.09 -1.61
CA LEU A 10 -6.79 -11.74 -1.93
C LEU A 10 -6.67 -11.14 -3.33
N LEU A 11 -7.65 -10.34 -3.74
CA LEU A 11 -7.57 -9.55 -4.96
C LEU A 11 -6.49 -8.47 -4.85
N ILE A 12 -6.12 -7.83 -5.97
CA ILE A 12 -5.09 -6.79 -5.97
C ILE A 12 -5.62 -5.54 -5.25
N GLY A 13 -5.08 -5.27 -4.06
CA GLY A 13 -5.42 -4.11 -3.23
C GLY A 13 -4.43 -3.89 -2.09
N GLY A 14 -4.53 -2.74 -1.43
CA GLY A 14 -3.58 -2.33 -0.38
C GLY A 14 -3.74 -3.11 0.93
N ALA A 15 -4.98 -3.43 1.32
CA ALA A 15 -5.25 -4.20 2.53
C ALA A 15 -4.79 -5.66 2.36
N GLU A 16 -5.04 -6.22 1.18
CA GLU A 16 -4.62 -7.57 0.78
C GLU A 16 -3.10 -7.67 0.76
N HIS A 17 -2.42 -6.70 0.16
CA HIS A 17 -0.95 -6.64 0.17
C HIS A 17 -0.39 -6.58 1.60
N LEU A 18 -0.98 -5.77 2.49
CA LEU A 18 -0.57 -5.74 3.90
C LEU A 18 -0.75 -7.11 4.56
N VAL A 19 -1.90 -7.76 4.39
CA VAL A 19 -2.17 -9.07 4.99
C VAL A 19 -1.18 -10.12 4.50
N VAL A 20 -0.86 -10.13 3.20
CA VAL A 20 0.15 -11.02 2.66
C VAL A 20 1.51 -10.77 3.33
N GLN A 21 2.01 -9.54 3.31
CA GLN A 21 3.34 -9.23 3.86
C GLN A 21 3.42 -9.48 5.37
N LEU A 22 2.38 -9.06 6.12
CA LEU A 22 2.29 -9.29 7.56
C LEU A 22 2.31 -10.79 7.88
N THR A 23 1.48 -11.58 7.19
CA THR A 23 1.42 -13.04 7.39
C THR A 23 2.76 -13.69 7.10
N LYS A 24 3.37 -13.39 5.94
CA LYS A 24 4.67 -13.96 5.56
C LYS A 24 5.74 -13.65 6.61
N LYS A 25 5.86 -12.39 7.03
CA LYS A 25 6.91 -11.98 7.97
C LYS A 25 6.69 -12.53 9.38
N LEU A 26 5.46 -12.61 9.86
CA LEU A 26 5.14 -13.27 11.13
C LEU A 26 5.50 -14.76 11.10
N ARG A 27 5.20 -15.46 10.00
CA ARG A 27 5.56 -16.88 9.83
C ARG A 27 7.08 -17.09 9.78
N ILE A 28 7.82 -16.22 9.10
CA ILE A 28 9.30 -16.25 9.09
C ILE A 28 9.85 -16.09 10.52
N GLN A 29 9.19 -15.30 11.37
CA GLN A 29 9.53 -15.15 12.79
C GLN A 29 9.02 -16.30 13.67
N GLY A 30 8.47 -17.38 13.10
CA GLY A 30 7.98 -18.55 13.82
C GLY A 30 6.59 -18.40 14.46
N ILE A 31 5.84 -17.33 14.14
CA ILE A 31 4.47 -17.14 14.62
C ILE A 31 3.50 -17.81 13.65
N GLU A 32 2.79 -18.85 14.11
CA GLU A 32 1.81 -19.56 13.31
C GLU A 32 0.65 -18.63 12.94
N THR A 33 0.66 -18.18 11.69
CA THR A 33 -0.31 -17.23 11.15
C THR A 33 -0.92 -17.83 9.89
N ASP A 34 -2.24 -17.93 9.87
CA ASP A 34 -3.02 -18.49 8.76
C ASP A 34 -4.10 -17.48 8.34
N VAL A 35 -4.69 -17.68 7.16
CA VAL A 35 -5.59 -16.70 6.52
C VAL A 35 -6.96 -17.33 6.24
N CYS A 36 -8.04 -16.61 6.51
CA CYS A 36 -9.40 -16.97 6.13
C CYS A 36 -10.01 -15.91 5.22
N LEU A 37 -10.47 -16.34 4.05
CA LEU A 37 -11.04 -15.54 2.98
C LEU A 37 -12.54 -15.76 2.92
N PHE A 38 -13.30 -14.67 2.76
CA PHE A 38 -14.73 -14.78 2.47
C PHE A 38 -14.97 -15.21 1.02
N TYR A 39 -14.11 -14.78 0.11
CA TYR A 39 -14.11 -15.14 -1.30
C TYR A 39 -12.72 -15.68 -1.70
N GLY A 40 -12.69 -16.98 -2.01
CA GLY A 40 -11.48 -17.77 -2.23
C GLY A 40 -10.91 -17.76 -3.64
N GLU A 41 -10.96 -16.64 -4.35
CA GLU A 41 -10.36 -16.57 -5.69
C GLU A 41 -8.84 -16.77 -5.63
N ARG A 42 -8.32 -17.61 -6.52
CA ARG A 42 -6.89 -17.88 -6.61
C ARG A 42 -6.20 -16.74 -7.35
N THR A 43 -5.29 -16.06 -6.66
CA THR A 43 -4.52 -14.92 -7.17
C THR A 43 -3.03 -15.13 -6.94
N SER A 44 -2.18 -14.24 -7.47
CA SER A 44 -0.74 -14.27 -7.18
C SER A 44 -0.45 -14.15 -5.68
N PHE A 45 -1.25 -13.38 -4.94
CA PHE A 45 -1.15 -13.25 -3.49
C PHE A 45 -1.55 -14.53 -2.76
N TYR A 46 -2.53 -15.27 -3.29
CA TYR A 46 -2.88 -16.60 -2.78
C TYR A 46 -1.68 -17.54 -2.91
N ASP A 47 -1.10 -17.64 -4.12
CA ASP A 47 0.03 -18.53 -4.40
C ASP A 47 1.27 -18.15 -3.56
N GLU A 48 1.51 -16.85 -3.38
CA GLU A 48 2.60 -16.33 -2.55
C GLU A 48 2.46 -16.75 -1.08
N LEU A 49 1.24 -16.71 -0.52
CA LEU A 49 0.98 -17.16 0.84
C LEU A 49 1.08 -18.68 0.98
N GLU A 50 0.48 -19.42 0.05
CA GLU A 50 0.51 -20.90 0.04
C GLU A 50 1.96 -21.41 0.03
N ALA A 51 2.84 -20.77 -0.74
CA ALA A 51 4.27 -21.09 -0.79
C ALA A 51 5.00 -20.94 0.56
N THR A 52 4.45 -20.19 1.53
CA THR A 52 5.01 -20.07 2.90
C THR A 52 4.50 -21.14 3.86
N GLY A 53 3.72 -22.11 3.36
CA GLY A 53 3.03 -23.11 4.17
C GLY A 53 1.86 -22.54 4.97
N CYS A 54 1.39 -21.33 4.62
CA CYS A 54 0.20 -20.72 5.20
C CYS A 54 -1.02 -21.57 4.88
N LYS A 55 -1.83 -21.92 5.88
CA LYS A 55 -3.14 -22.50 5.62
C LYS A 55 -4.07 -21.39 5.20
N ILE A 56 -4.70 -21.55 4.04
CA ILE A 56 -5.69 -20.61 3.52
C ILE A 56 -7.04 -21.29 3.55
N TYR A 57 -8.00 -20.69 4.24
CA TYR A 57 -9.38 -21.15 4.29
C TYR A 57 -10.26 -20.25 3.42
N SER A 58 -11.12 -20.84 2.60
CA SER A 58 -12.10 -20.11 1.80
C SER A 58 -13.51 -20.45 2.30
N LEU A 59 -14.32 -19.43 2.62
CA LEU A 59 -15.71 -19.64 3.07
C LEU A 59 -16.68 -19.78 1.89
N SER A 60 -16.34 -19.20 0.74
CA SER A 60 -17.13 -19.24 -0.48
C SER A 60 -16.24 -19.11 -1.73
N ASP A 61 -16.61 -19.80 -2.80
CA ASP A 61 -16.04 -19.64 -4.15
C ASP A 61 -16.79 -18.57 -4.96
N LYS A 62 -17.83 -17.97 -4.38
CA LYS A 62 -18.59 -16.86 -4.96
C LYS A 62 -18.30 -15.58 -4.21
N GLU A 63 -18.33 -14.46 -4.92
CA GLU A 63 -18.19 -13.12 -4.35
C GLU A 63 -19.44 -12.71 -3.56
N ASN A 64 -19.65 -13.33 -2.40
CA ASN A 64 -20.77 -13.03 -1.51
C ASN A 64 -20.27 -12.86 -0.06
N TYR A 65 -19.95 -11.63 0.33
CA TYR A 65 -19.34 -11.37 1.63
C TYR A 65 -20.31 -11.40 2.82
N TYR A 66 -21.62 -11.35 2.60
CA TYR A 66 -22.63 -11.19 3.68
C TYR A 66 -23.52 -12.43 3.86
N ASP A 67 -23.01 -13.61 3.52
CA ASP A 67 -23.72 -14.88 3.72
C ASP A 67 -23.63 -15.38 5.17
N VAL A 68 -24.75 -15.37 5.90
CA VAL A 68 -24.83 -15.83 7.31
C VAL A 68 -24.32 -17.26 7.53
N ARG A 69 -24.28 -18.11 6.49
CA ARG A 69 -23.71 -19.48 6.56
C ARG A 69 -22.21 -19.48 6.81
N HIS A 70 -21.53 -18.35 6.59
CA HIS A 70 -20.12 -18.16 6.93
C HIS A 70 -19.85 -18.21 8.44
N ILE A 71 -20.81 -17.79 9.29
CA ILE A 71 -20.63 -17.72 10.76
C ILE A 71 -20.27 -19.08 11.39
N PRO A 72 -21.00 -20.18 11.18
CA PRO A 72 -20.65 -21.48 11.77
C PRO A 72 -19.31 -22.04 11.24
N GLN A 73 -19.00 -21.81 9.97
CA GLN A 73 -17.72 -22.22 9.37
C GLN A 73 -16.55 -21.44 9.99
N LEU A 74 -16.68 -20.12 10.04
CA LEU A 74 -15.72 -19.21 10.66
C LEU A 74 -15.50 -19.57 12.13
N ARG A 75 -16.57 -19.81 12.89
CA ARG A 75 -16.49 -20.26 14.30
C ARG A 75 -15.71 -21.57 14.44
N ARG A 76 -15.89 -22.54 13.53
CA ARG A 76 -15.15 -23.80 13.54
C ARG A 76 -13.66 -23.57 13.33
N ILE A 77 -13.29 -22.70 12.39
CA ILE A 77 -11.88 -22.36 12.10
C ILE A 77 -11.26 -21.61 13.29
N MET A 78 -11.94 -20.56 13.79
CA MET A 78 -11.47 -19.70 14.88
C MET A 78 -11.12 -20.48 16.17
N ARG A 79 -11.76 -21.62 16.43
CA ARG A 79 -11.45 -22.46 17.61
C ARG A 79 -9.96 -22.82 17.70
N GLY A 80 -9.30 -23.02 16.56
CA GLY A 80 -7.89 -23.38 16.50
C GLY A 80 -6.92 -22.24 16.82
N TYR A 81 -7.37 -20.99 16.91
CA TYR A 81 -6.51 -19.82 17.01
C TYR A 81 -6.68 -19.10 18.34
N ASP A 82 -5.66 -18.37 18.77
CA ASP A 82 -5.70 -17.55 19.99
C ASP A 82 -6.26 -16.16 19.68
N ILE A 83 -5.80 -15.58 18.57
CA ILE A 83 -6.16 -14.24 18.08
C ILE A 83 -6.80 -14.35 16.70
N VAL A 84 -7.84 -13.54 16.49
CA VAL A 84 -8.51 -13.39 15.19
C VAL A 84 -8.46 -11.92 14.79
N HIS A 85 -7.84 -11.61 13.66
CA HIS A 85 -7.59 -10.26 13.19
C HIS A 85 -8.35 -9.98 11.89
N THR A 86 -9.17 -8.92 11.86
CA THR A 86 -10.00 -8.56 10.70
C THR A 86 -9.51 -7.33 9.94
N HIS A 87 -9.70 -7.30 8.62
CA HIS A 87 -9.21 -6.22 7.75
C HIS A 87 -10.27 -5.54 6.87
N ASN A 88 -11.53 -5.98 6.88
CA ASN A 88 -12.60 -5.27 6.17
C ASN A 88 -13.92 -5.38 6.94
N SER A 89 -14.92 -4.57 6.56
CA SER A 89 -16.18 -4.48 7.31
C SER A 89 -17.00 -5.78 7.39
N ALA A 90 -17.02 -6.60 6.33
CA ALA A 90 -17.74 -7.88 6.37
C ALA A 90 -17.08 -8.86 7.35
N PRO A 91 -15.76 -9.14 7.26
CA PRO A 91 -15.02 -9.85 8.30
C PRO A 91 -15.25 -9.31 9.71
N GLN A 92 -15.29 -7.98 9.88
CA GLN A 92 -15.41 -7.37 11.19
C GLN A 92 -16.67 -7.82 11.95
N ILE A 93 -17.85 -7.73 11.33
CA ILE A 93 -19.11 -8.08 11.99
C ILE A 93 -19.28 -9.60 12.14
N PHE A 94 -18.86 -10.37 11.13
CA PHE A 94 -18.98 -11.81 11.13
C PHE A 94 -18.08 -12.48 12.19
N VAL A 95 -16.85 -12.00 12.36
CA VAL A 95 -15.95 -12.49 13.40
C VAL A 95 -16.52 -12.20 14.79
N VAL A 96 -17.07 -11.00 15.01
CA VAL A 96 -17.70 -10.64 16.30
C VAL A 96 -18.85 -11.58 16.63
N LEU A 97 -19.73 -11.87 15.65
CA LEU A 97 -20.83 -12.82 15.82
C LEU A 97 -20.32 -14.25 16.06
N ALA A 98 -19.32 -14.69 15.29
CA ALA A 98 -18.72 -16.01 15.44
C ALA A 98 -17.96 -16.19 16.77
N ASN A 99 -17.49 -15.10 17.39
CA ASN A 99 -16.77 -15.13 18.67
C ASN A 99 -17.67 -15.19 19.92
N ILE A 100 -18.99 -15.04 19.79
CA ILE A 100 -19.91 -15.07 20.94
C ILE A 100 -19.75 -16.39 21.71
N GLY A 101 -19.33 -16.32 22.97
CA GLY A 101 -19.06 -17.49 23.82
C GLY A 101 -17.85 -18.34 23.40
N LEU A 102 -16.98 -17.86 22.50
CA LEU A 102 -15.73 -18.54 22.12
C LEU A 102 -14.50 -17.96 22.86
N GLY A 103 -14.55 -16.67 23.22
CA GLY A 103 -13.53 -16.02 24.05
C GLY A 103 -12.17 -15.83 23.35
N LYS A 104 -12.14 -15.74 22.01
CA LYS A 104 -10.91 -15.40 21.28
C LYS A 104 -10.63 -13.91 21.40
N LYS A 105 -9.34 -13.56 21.37
CA LYS A 105 -8.89 -12.17 21.31
C LYS A 105 -9.11 -11.64 19.90
N LEU A 106 -9.78 -10.49 19.80
CA LEU A 106 -10.16 -9.89 18.53
C LEU A 106 -9.34 -8.63 18.27
N VAL A 107 -8.71 -8.56 17.10
CA VAL A 107 -8.03 -7.36 16.60
C VAL A 107 -8.71 -6.93 15.30
N THR A 108 -8.75 -5.64 15.01
CA THR A 108 -9.17 -5.15 13.69
C THR A 108 -8.27 -4.04 13.21
N THR A 109 -8.02 -3.99 11.90
CA THR A 109 -7.33 -2.88 11.23
C THR A 109 -8.32 -2.10 10.36
N GLU A 110 -8.44 -0.79 10.62
CA GLU A 110 -9.16 0.15 9.77
C GLU A 110 -8.22 0.70 8.69
N HIS A 111 -8.41 0.24 7.46
CA HIS A 111 -7.62 0.63 6.29
C HIS A 111 -8.14 1.88 5.59
N SER A 112 -9.28 2.43 6.01
CA SER A 112 -9.89 3.60 5.34
C SER A 112 -9.88 4.84 6.22
N THR A 113 -9.42 5.97 5.66
CA THR A 113 -9.55 7.30 6.28
C THR A 113 -10.96 7.88 6.16
N ASN A 114 -11.80 7.34 5.28
CA ASN A 114 -13.20 7.71 5.18
C ASN A 114 -14.05 6.46 4.98
N ASN A 115 -15.04 6.26 5.84
CA ASN A 115 -15.93 5.11 5.78
C ASN A 115 -17.35 5.62 5.52
N ARG A 116 -17.82 5.47 4.28
CA ARG A 116 -19.15 5.93 3.84
C ARG A 116 -20.30 5.40 4.71
N LYS A 117 -20.12 4.28 5.40
CA LYS A 117 -21.13 3.76 6.35
C LYS A 117 -21.36 4.71 7.53
N ARG A 118 -20.36 5.50 7.91
CA ARG A 118 -20.46 6.51 8.96
C ARG A 118 -21.31 7.72 8.55
N GLU A 119 -21.62 7.86 7.26
CA GLU A 119 -22.54 8.87 6.72
C GLU A 119 -24.02 8.40 6.80
N HIS A 120 -24.27 7.14 7.21
CA HIS A 120 -25.61 6.56 7.36
C HIS A 120 -25.92 6.28 8.83
N PRO A 121 -26.56 7.22 9.55
CA PRO A 121 -26.76 7.14 11.00
C PRO A 121 -27.49 5.87 11.46
N GLN A 122 -28.36 5.30 10.62
CA GLN A 122 -29.13 4.10 10.96
C GLN A 122 -28.27 2.86 11.23
N TYR A 123 -27.04 2.78 10.69
CA TYR A 123 -26.14 1.64 10.91
C TYR A 123 -25.13 1.89 12.03
N SER A 124 -25.10 3.11 12.59
CA SER A 124 -24.08 3.53 13.56
C SER A 124 -24.11 2.73 14.86
N PHE A 125 -25.30 2.28 15.29
CA PHE A 125 -25.43 1.47 16.50
C PHE A 125 -24.74 0.10 16.35
N ILE A 126 -25.00 -0.60 15.24
CA ILE A 126 -24.44 -1.93 14.96
C ILE A 126 -22.93 -1.82 14.80
N ASP A 127 -22.47 -0.80 14.07
CA ASP A 127 -21.06 -0.56 13.81
C ASP A 127 -20.29 -0.23 15.10
N LYS A 128 -20.81 0.68 15.94
CA LYS A 128 -20.24 0.96 17.27
C LYS A 128 -20.22 -0.29 18.13
N TRP A 129 -21.35 -1.00 18.25
CA TRP A 129 -21.45 -2.24 19.01
C TRP A 129 -20.39 -3.26 18.57
N MET A 130 -20.17 -3.41 17.27
CA MET A 130 -19.13 -4.27 16.71
C MET A 130 -17.72 -3.83 17.16
N TYR A 131 -17.37 -2.55 17.01
CA TYR A 131 -16.06 -2.02 17.44
C TYR A 131 -15.82 -2.21 18.95
N TYR A 132 -16.84 -2.07 19.80
CA TYR A 132 -16.73 -2.30 21.25
C TYR A 132 -16.45 -3.76 21.64
N ARG A 133 -16.49 -4.70 20.69
CA ARG A 133 -16.17 -6.12 20.92
C ARG A 133 -14.74 -6.48 20.55
N TYR A 134 -13.97 -5.56 19.98
CA TYR A 134 -12.55 -5.77 19.69
C TYR A 134 -11.68 -5.50 20.92
N ASP A 135 -10.71 -6.38 21.17
CA ASP A 135 -9.69 -6.20 22.19
C ASP A 135 -8.67 -5.14 21.78
N SER A 136 -8.46 -4.91 20.48
CA SER A 136 -7.64 -3.80 19.97
C SER A 136 -8.10 -3.35 18.59
N THR A 137 -8.07 -2.04 18.34
CA THR A 137 -8.33 -1.46 17.03
C THR A 137 -7.10 -0.72 16.53
N VAL A 138 -6.60 -1.12 15.36
CA VAL A 138 -5.45 -0.52 14.68
C VAL A 138 -5.93 0.40 13.57
N CYS A 139 -5.36 1.60 13.48
CA CYS A 139 -5.54 2.53 12.38
C CYS A 139 -4.23 2.69 11.61
N ILE A 140 -4.32 2.82 10.29
CA ILE A 140 -3.14 2.93 9.42
C ILE A 140 -2.51 4.33 9.39
N SER A 141 -3.14 5.32 10.05
CA SER A 141 -2.66 6.70 10.15
C SER A 141 -3.32 7.43 11.32
N ASP A 142 -2.70 8.52 11.76
CA ASP A 142 -3.23 9.40 12.82
C ASP A 142 -4.60 9.98 12.42
N ILE A 143 -4.75 10.41 11.17
CA ILE A 143 -6.04 10.92 10.64
C ILE A 143 -7.14 9.85 10.73
N ALA A 144 -6.82 8.59 10.44
CA ALA A 144 -7.79 7.50 10.57
C ALA A 144 -8.17 7.26 12.03
N GLN A 145 -7.19 7.32 12.95
CA GLN A 145 -7.41 7.22 14.39
C GLN A 145 -8.29 8.36 14.91
N GLU A 146 -8.00 9.62 14.57
CA GLU A 146 -8.77 10.78 15.01
C GLU A 146 -10.24 10.68 14.59
N LYS A 147 -10.48 10.35 13.32
CA LYS A 147 -11.84 10.17 12.78
C LYS A 147 -12.57 9.01 13.41
N LEU A 148 -11.90 7.88 13.63
CA LEU A 148 -12.50 6.72 14.28
C LEU A 148 -12.79 7.00 15.75
N SER A 149 -11.86 7.63 16.46
CA SER A 149 -12.01 8.02 17.87
C SER A 149 -13.19 8.96 18.07
N SER A 150 -13.31 9.97 17.21
CA SER A 150 -14.44 10.92 17.20
C SER A 150 -15.76 10.20 16.95
N TYR A 151 -15.79 9.25 16.01
CA TYR A 151 -17.00 8.48 15.70
C TYR A 151 -17.41 7.55 16.86
N LEU A 152 -16.45 6.83 17.46
CA LEU A 152 -16.70 5.83 18.50
C LEU A 152 -16.92 6.41 19.90
N HIS A 153 -16.50 7.66 20.14
CA HIS A 153 -16.50 8.30 21.46
C HIS A 153 -15.65 7.50 22.49
N GLN A 154 -14.43 7.13 22.07
CA GLN A 154 -13.40 6.37 22.80
C GLN A 154 -13.76 4.90 23.16
N PRO A 155 -13.28 3.90 22.40
CA PRO A 155 -13.48 2.49 22.75
C PRO A 155 -12.64 2.07 23.97
N LYS A 156 -13.19 1.12 24.76
CA LYS A 156 -12.62 0.65 26.04
C LYS A 156 -11.15 0.18 26.01
N ASN A 157 -10.68 -0.33 24.88
CA ASN A 157 -9.36 -0.97 24.77
C ASN A 157 -8.34 -0.19 23.92
N GLY A 158 -8.61 1.09 23.65
CA GLY A 158 -7.73 1.97 22.90
C GLY A 158 -7.79 1.79 21.38
N ILE A 159 -7.48 2.87 20.65
CA ILE A 159 -7.22 2.85 19.21
C ILE A 159 -5.76 3.20 19.05
N ILE A 160 -5.00 2.37 18.34
CA ILE A 160 -3.56 2.55 18.13
C ILE A 160 -3.25 2.79 16.66
N VAL A 161 -2.16 3.49 16.38
CA VAL A 161 -1.71 3.75 15.01
C VAL A 161 -0.53 2.84 14.69
N ILE A 162 -0.66 2.10 13.59
CA ILE A 162 0.43 1.34 12.99
C ILE A 162 0.39 1.63 11.50
N ASN A 163 1.32 2.46 11.02
CA ASN A 163 1.40 2.80 9.61
C ASN A 163 1.70 1.56 8.75
N ASN A 164 1.09 1.51 7.58
CA ASN A 164 1.44 0.51 6.57
C ASN A 164 2.87 0.76 6.10
N GLY A 165 3.67 -0.30 6.06
CA GLY A 165 5.06 -0.25 5.62
C GLY A 165 5.26 -0.86 4.24
N VAL A 166 6.42 -0.57 3.67
CA VAL A 166 6.91 -1.13 2.39
C VAL A 166 8.03 -2.12 2.70
N ASP A 167 8.18 -3.20 1.92
CA ASP A 167 9.35 -4.07 2.01
C ASP A 167 10.58 -3.38 1.38
N VAL A 168 11.16 -2.43 2.12
CA VAL A 168 12.21 -1.53 1.61
C VAL A 168 13.43 -2.34 1.20
N VAL A 169 13.75 -3.39 1.96
CA VAL A 169 14.85 -4.31 1.64
C VAL A 169 14.59 -5.01 0.30
N ALA A 170 13.39 -5.54 0.07
CA ALA A 170 13.05 -6.20 -1.19
C ALA A 170 13.10 -5.22 -2.39
N TYR A 171 12.63 -3.98 -2.22
CA TYR A 171 12.72 -2.94 -3.25
C TYR A 171 14.18 -2.56 -3.56
N TYR A 172 15.00 -2.39 -2.53
CA TYR A 172 16.41 -2.05 -2.69
C TYR A 172 17.21 -3.17 -3.36
N GLN A 173 16.94 -4.42 -3.01
CA GLN A 173 17.61 -5.62 -3.55
C GLN A 173 17.02 -6.12 -4.87
N ALA A 174 15.96 -5.49 -5.39
CA ALA A 174 15.36 -5.87 -6.66
C ALA A 174 16.39 -5.90 -7.78
N LYS A 175 16.32 -6.91 -8.65
CA LYS A 175 17.19 -7.01 -9.83
C LYS A 175 16.63 -6.19 -10.98
N PRO A 176 17.40 -5.28 -11.60
CA PRO A 176 16.93 -4.49 -12.73
C PRO A 176 16.56 -5.36 -13.93
N LEU A 177 15.69 -4.83 -14.79
CA LEU A 177 15.34 -5.35 -16.11
C LEU A 177 16.47 -4.98 -17.07
N THR A 178 17.41 -5.89 -17.30
CA THR A 178 18.60 -5.61 -18.12
C THR A 178 18.30 -5.43 -19.60
N THR A 179 17.18 -5.94 -20.10
CA THR A 179 16.81 -5.95 -21.52
C THR A 179 16.19 -4.66 -22.02
N ASP A 180 15.59 -3.87 -21.13
CA ASP A 180 14.78 -2.71 -21.51
C ASP A 180 15.52 -1.38 -21.35
N LYS A 181 16.69 -1.40 -20.70
CA LYS A 181 17.50 -0.20 -20.48
C LYS A 181 18.32 0.12 -21.73
N ILE A 182 18.06 1.27 -22.33
CA ILE A 182 18.85 1.77 -23.45
C ILE A 182 20.13 2.42 -22.89
N PRO A 183 21.34 2.02 -23.34
CA PRO A 183 22.59 2.65 -22.92
C PRO A 183 22.59 4.16 -23.24
N ASN A 184 23.18 4.96 -22.35
CA ASN A 184 23.32 6.43 -22.48
C ASN A 184 21.98 7.20 -22.59
N VAL A 185 20.86 6.57 -22.25
CA VAL A 185 19.54 7.20 -22.17
C VAL A 185 19.13 7.30 -20.70
N PHE A 186 18.76 8.50 -20.26
CA PHE A 186 18.26 8.75 -18.91
C PHE A 186 16.77 8.40 -18.84
N THR A 187 16.39 7.48 -17.95
CA THR A 187 15.04 6.93 -17.86
C THR A 187 14.32 7.47 -16.65
N ILE A 188 13.21 8.17 -16.90
CA ILE A 188 12.28 8.69 -15.93
C ILE A 188 11.13 7.69 -15.81
N VAL A 189 10.73 7.33 -14.59
CA VAL A 189 9.60 6.43 -14.36
C VAL A 189 8.57 7.04 -13.42
N MET A 190 7.29 6.88 -13.76
CA MET A 190 6.18 7.15 -12.87
C MET A 190 5.30 5.90 -12.77
N VAL A 191 5.13 5.40 -11.53
CA VAL A 191 4.27 4.25 -11.23
C VAL A 191 3.01 4.76 -10.54
N ALA A 192 1.90 4.81 -11.28
CA ALA A 192 0.63 5.28 -10.77
C ALA A 192 -0.54 4.86 -11.66
N GLY A 193 -1.73 4.68 -11.09
CA GLY A 193 -2.95 4.50 -11.89
C GLY A 193 -3.28 5.76 -12.69
N PHE A 194 -3.84 5.61 -13.89
CA PHE A 194 -4.16 6.75 -14.78
C PHE A 194 -5.54 7.30 -14.42
N ARG A 195 -5.55 8.17 -13.40
CA ARG A 195 -6.73 8.81 -12.80
C ARG A 195 -6.45 10.29 -12.63
N GLU A 196 -7.49 11.10 -12.50
CA GLU A 196 -7.38 12.56 -12.40
C GLU A 196 -6.37 13.00 -11.35
N ALA A 197 -6.46 12.47 -10.13
CA ALA A 197 -5.53 12.79 -9.04
C ALA A 197 -4.04 12.58 -9.39
N LYS A 198 -3.72 11.68 -10.33
CA LYS A 198 -2.37 11.37 -10.77
C LYS A 198 -2.08 12.21 -12.01
N ASP A 199 -1.17 13.15 -11.86
CA ASP A 199 -0.89 14.18 -12.85
C ASP A 199 0.23 13.71 -13.80
N GLN A 200 -0.04 12.65 -14.58
CA GLN A 200 0.91 12.20 -15.60
C GLN A 200 1.19 13.31 -16.63
N ASP A 201 0.25 14.22 -16.82
CA ASP A 201 0.29 15.34 -17.75
C ASP A 201 1.52 16.23 -17.52
N THR A 202 1.81 16.61 -16.27
CA THR A 202 3.00 17.41 -15.95
C THR A 202 4.30 16.67 -16.23
N VAL A 203 4.34 15.36 -16.00
CA VAL A 203 5.54 14.55 -16.30
C VAL A 203 5.75 14.44 -17.82
N ILE A 204 4.68 14.24 -18.60
CA ILE A 204 4.72 14.22 -20.06
C ILE A 204 5.21 15.57 -20.60
N ARG A 205 4.64 16.68 -20.14
CA ARG A 205 5.08 18.03 -20.51
C ARG A 205 6.54 18.29 -20.15
N ALA A 206 6.99 17.85 -18.98
CA ALA A 206 8.37 18.02 -18.55
C ALA A 206 9.34 17.25 -19.48
N VAL A 207 9.01 16.00 -19.84
CA VAL A 207 9.86 15.21 -20.76
C VAL A 207 9.91 15.82 -22.16
N ALA A 208 8.85 16.47 -22.63
CA ALA A 208 8.85 17.18 -23.90
C ALA A 208 9.84 18.36 -23.94
N LEU A 209 10.19 18.93 -22.78
CA LEU A 209 11.20 19.98 -22.66
C LEU A 209 12.64 19.42 -22.61
N LEU A 210 12.80 18.10 -22.45
CA LEU A 210 14.10 17.44 -22.31
C LEU A 210 14.64 16.97 -23.68
N PRO A 211 15.98 16.91 -23.85
CA PRO A 211 16.61 16.37 -25.06
C PRO A 211 16.24 14.91 -25.37
N GLU A 212 16.56 14.46 -26.59
CA GLU A 212 16.19 13.12 -27.09
C GLU A 212 16.76 11.94 -26.27
N ASN A 213 17.82 12.15 -25.49
CA ASN A 213 18.42 11.11 -24.65
C ASN A 213 17.69 10.89 -23.31
N TYR A 214 16.47 11.41 -23.16
CA TYR A 214 15.59 11.14 -22.03
C TYR A 214 14.38 10.32 -22.46
N THR A 215 13.98 9.36 -21.63
CA THR A 215 12.80 8.51 -21.89
C THR A 215 11.86 8.49 -20.71
N LEU A 216 10.57 8.30 -20.99
CA LEU A 216 9.51 8.25 -19.99
C LEU A 216 8.88 6.86 -19.94
N TRP A 217 8.86 6.25 -18.77
CA TRP A 217 8.13 5.01 -18.49
C TRP A 217 6.92 5.31 -17.63
N LEU A 218 5.73 5.03 -18.16
CA LEU A 218 4.46 5.12 -17.44
C LEU A 218 4.00 3.72 -17.08
N VAL A 219 3.99 3.41 -15.78
CA VAL A 219 3.61 2.09 -15.25
C VAL A 219 2.30 2.21 -14.51
N GLY A 220 1.30 1.50 -15.01
CA GLY A 220 -0.09 1.61 -14.56
C GLY A 220 -1.06 1.59 -15.74
N ASP A 221 -2.34 1.72 -15.42
CA ASP A 221 -3.41 1.88 -16.39
C ASP A 221 -4.56 2.64 -15.72
N GLY A 222 -5.57 3.04 -16.50
CA GLY A 222 -6.76 3.69 -15.98
C GLY A 222 -7.53 4.46 -17.04
N VAL A 223 -8.64 5.05 -16.59
CA VAL A 223 -9.62 5.75 -17.45
C VAL A 223 -9.01 6.88 -18.27
N ARG A 224 -7.91 7.48 -17.79
CA ARG A 224 -7.23 8.58 -18.49
C ARG A 224 -6.26 8.13 -19.57
N ARG A 225 -6.05 6.83 -19.79
CA ARG A 225 -5.09 6.35 -20.79
C ARG A 225 -5.27 7.00 -22.19
N PRO A 226 -6.49 7.13 -22.75
CA PRO A 226 -6.65 7.76 -24.07
C PRO A 226 -6.32 9.26 -24.10
N GLU A 227 -6.42 9.95 -22.96
CA GLU A 227 -5.99 11.36 -22.85
C GLU A 227 -4.47 11.46 -22.85
N LEU A 228 -3.80 10.60 -22.09
CA LEU A 228 -2.34 10.57 -21.99
C LEU A 228 -1.69 10.19 -23.34
N GLU A 229 -2.24 9.23 -24.06
CA GLU A 229 -1.76 8.85 -25.40
C GLU A 229 -1.88 10.04 -26.39
N ARG A 230 -2.99 10.77 -26.37
CA ARG A 230 -3.15 11.99 -27.19
C ARG A 230 -2.15 13.07 -26.81
N LEU A 231 -1.93 13.30 -25.51
CA LEU A 231 -0.98 14.29 -25.02
C LEU A 231 0.46 13.95 -25.46
N ILE A 232 0.87 12.70 -25.35
CA ILE A 232 2.18 12.25 -25.82
C ILE A 232 2.36 12.50 -27.32
N THR A 233 1.33 12.28 -28.13
CA THR A 233 1.35 12.61 -29.56
C THR A 233 1.38 14.11 -29.84
N GLU A 234 0.63 14.90 -29.09
CA GLU A 234 0.64 16.36 -29.22
C GLU A 234 2.03 16.96 -28.97
N TYR A 235 2.75 16.43 -27.98
CA TYR A 235 4.11 16.86 -27.63
C TYR A 235 5.22 16.14 -28.42
N GLY A 236 4.87 15.20 -29.31
CA GLY A 236 5.82 14.50 -30.19
C GLY A 236 6.84 13.63 -29.46
N ILE A 237 6.47 13.02 -28.32
CA ILE A 237 7.37 12.19 -27.50
C ILE A 237 7.04 10.70 -27.54
N GLU A 238 6.29 10.23 -28.54
CA GLU A 238 5.85 8.84 -28.65
C GLU A 238 7.02 7.85 -28.70
N SER A 239 8.06 8.18 -29.47
CA SER A 239 9.26 7.34 -29.62
C SER A 239 10.07 7.21 -28.33
N ARG A 240 9.87 8.15 -27.38
CA ARG A 240 10.59 8.23 -26.10
C ARG A 240 9.74 7.81 -24.91
N THR A 241 8.48 7.45 -25.12
CA THR A 241 7.55 7.10 -24.05
C THR A 241 7.09 5.64 -24.16
N LYS A 242 7.13 4.91 -23.03
CA LYS A 242 6.69 3.52 -22.93
C LYS A 242 5.59 3.37 -21.88
N PHE A 243 4.41 2.94 -22.32
CA PHE A 243 3.36 2.44 -21.44
C PHE A 243 3.62 0.98 -21.08
N TRP A 244 3.78 0.69 -19.80
CA TRP A 244 4.02 -0.66 -19.30
C TRP A 244 2.75 -1.41 -18.89
N GLY A 245 1.62 -0.71 -18.80
CA GLY A 245 0.38 -1.26 -18.24
C GLY A 245 0.51 -1.58 -16.75
N VAL A 246 -0.42 -2.37 -16.22
CA VAL A 246 -0.36 -2.90 -14.85
C VAL A 246 0.73 -3.96 -14.74
N ARG A 247 1.62 -3.83 -13.75
CA ARG A 247 2.78 -4.70 -13.54
C ARG A 247 2.84 -5.24 -12.12
N SER A 248 3.29 -6.48 -11.98
CA SER A 248 3.56 -7.12 -10.68
C SER A 248 5.03 -7.04 -10.26
N ASP A 249 5.92 -6.67 -11.18
CA ASP A 249 7.37 -6.57 -10.98
C ASP A 249 7.86 -5.11 -10.87
N VAL A 250 7.02 -4.23 -10.31
CA VAL A 250 7.28 -2.80 -10.08
C VAL A 250 8.67 -2.53 -9.47
N PRO A 251 9.13 -3.25 -8.42
CA PRO A 251 10.46 -3.02 -7.86
C PRO A 251 11.59 -3.10 -8.89
N ARG A 252 11.48 -4.04 -9.84
CA ARG A 252 12.49 -4.24 -10.89
C ARG A 252 12.48 -3.10 -11.89
N ILE A 253 11.30 -2.62 -12.27
CA ILE A 253 11.13 -1.49 -13.19
C ILE A 253 11.73 -0.23 -12.57
N LEU A 254 11.33 0.09 -11.34
CA LEU A 254 11.86 1.23 -10.58
C LEU A 254 13.39 1.16 -10.43
N LYS A 255 13.95 -0.01 -10.13
CA LYS A 255 15.40 -0.20 -10.01
C LYS A 255 16.15 0.05 -11.32
N THR A 256 15.49 -0.18 -12.46
CA THR A 256 16.08 -0.04 -13.80
C THR A 256 16.12 1.42 -14.26
N ALA A 257 15.15 2.21 -13.83
CA ALA A 257 15.11 3.63 -14.12
C ALA A 257 16.24 4.41 -13.42
N ASP A 258 16.48 5.63 -13.87
CA ASP A 258 17.48 6.52 -13.27
C ASP A 258 16.86 7.46 -12.25
N VAL A 259 15.62 7.92 -12.48
CA VAL A 259 14.87 8.76 -11.55
C VAL A 259 13.42 8.29 -11.46
N VAL A 260 12.88 8.29 -10.25
CA VAL A 260 11.46 8.04 -10.00
C VAL A 260 10.76 9.37 -9.79
N VAL A 261 9.63 9.58 -10.49
CA VAL A 261 8.82 10.79 -10.39
C VAL A 261 7.41 10.42 -9.94
N MET A 262 6.86 11.22 -9.03
CA MET A 262 5.46 11.18 -8.64
C MET A 262 4.84 12.57 -8.72
N SER A 263 4.03 12.83 -9.74
CA SER A 263 3.20 14.04 -9.82
C SER A 263 1.76 13.73 -9.47
N SER A 264 1.12 14.55 -8.65
CA SER A 264 -0.28 14.40 -8.26
C SER A 264 -0.91 15.74 -7.92
N HIS A 265 -2.21 15.91 -8.18
CA HIS A 265 -2.99 17.08 -7.75
C HIS A 265 -3.33 17.05 -6.26
N TRP A 266 -3.61 15.86 -5.75
CA TRP A 266 -3.81 15.63 -4.33
C TRP A 266 -3.40 14.21 -4.00
N GLU A 267 -2.82 14.00 -2.82
CA GLU A 267 -2.40 12.70 -2.35
C GLU A 267 -2.56 12.61 -0.82
N GLY A 268 -2.93 11.43 -0.32
CA GLY A 268 -2.72 11.09 1.09
C GLY A 268 -1.29 10.61 1.34
N LEU A 269 -1.05 9.96 2.48
CA LEU A 269 0.22 9.22 2.65
C LEU A 269 0.24 8.04 1.66
N SER A 270 1.06 8.15 0.61
CA SER A 270 1.09 7.18 -0.49
C SER A 270 2.24 6.20 -0.32
N LEU A 271 1.93 4.90 -0.20
CA LEU A 271 2.95 3.85 -0.20
C LEU A 271 3.80 3.90 -1.48
N SER A 272 3.23 4.29 -2.61
CA SER A 272 3.96 4.44 -3.88
C SER A 272 5.12 5.45 -3.81
N ASN A 273 5.03 6.47 -2.95
CA ASN A 273 6.12 7.41 -2.70
C ASN A 273 7.28 6.68 -2.00
N ILE A 274 6.97 5.94 -0.93
CA ILE A 274 7.95 5.15 -0.17
C ILE A 274 8.57 4.06 -1.05
N GLU A 275 7.78 3.36 -1.87
CA GLU A 275 8.24 2.37 -2.85
C GLU A 275 9.23 2.97 -3.86
N GLY A 276 8.93 4.16 -4.39
CA GLY A 276 9.81 4.91 -5.28
C GLY A 276 11.12 5.32 -4.61
N MET A 277 11.07 5.72 -3.34
CA MET A 277 12.27 6.06 -2.56
C MET A 277 13.09 4.82 -2.15
N ALA A 278 12.45 3.66 -2.01
CA ALA A 278 13.07 2.43 -1.50
C ALA A 278 14.07 1.78 -2.47
N VAL A 279 13.99 2.05 -3.78
CA VAL A 279 14.86 1.40 -4.77
C VAL A 279 16.29 1.94 -4.81
N GLY A 280 16.62 2.94 -3.99
CA GLY A 280 17.96 3.57 -3.98
C GLY A 280 18.22 4.39 -5.24
N LYS A 281 17.19 5.09 -5.72
CA LYS A 281 17.23 6.04 -6.83
C LYS A 281 16.71 7.39 -6.35
N PRO A 282 17.11 8.52 -6.97
CA PRO A 282 16.50 9.79 -6.67
C PRO A 282 15.01 9.76 -6.93
N PHE A 283 14.28 10.38 -6.03
CA PHE A 283 12.83 10.52 -6.10
C PHE A 283 12.45 12.00 -6.15
N ALA A 284 11.66 12.38 -7.15
CA ALA A 284 11.11 13.71 -7.30
C ALA A 284 9.58 13.69 -7.21
N ALA A 285 8.99 14.64 -6.50
CA ALA A 285 7.54 14.72 -6.35
C ALA A 285 6.97 16.14 -6.39
N SER A 286 5.72 16.26 -6.84
CA SER A 286 4.99 17.51 -6.82
C SER A 286 4.72 17.93 -5.37
N ASP A 287 4.81 19.23 -5.08
CA ASP A 287 4.77 19.78 -3.72
C ASP A 287 3.36 19.91 -3.14
N VAL A 288 2.66 18.78 -3.02
CA VAL A 288 1.31 18.64 -2.42
C VAL A 288 1.39 17.89 -1.09
N ASP A 289 0.44 18.12 -0.19
CA ASP A 289 0.52 17.73 1.24
C ASP A 289 1.01 16.29 1.49
N GLY A 290 0.36 15.27 0.92
CA GLY A 290 0.72 13.88 1.16
C GLY A 290 2.08 13.45 0.58
N LEU A 291 2.54 14.09 -0.49
CA LEU A 291 3.88 13.83 -1.04
C LEU A 291 4.96 14.60 -0.28
N ARG A 292 4.67 15.85 0.07
CA ARG A 292 5.55 16.73 0.86
C ARG A 292 5.93 16.10 2.19
N GLU A 293 4.98 15.50 2.89
CA GLU A 293 5.20 14.87 4.21
C GLU A 293 6.32 13.81 4.18
N VAL A 294 6.37 13.01 3.12
CA VAL A 294 7.37 11.93 2.97
C VAL A 294 8.65 12.46 2.34
N THR A 295 8.54 13.30 1.31
CA THR A 295 9.67 13.65 0.43
C THR A 295 10.49 14.84 0.93
N LYS A 296 9.91 15.79 1.68
CA LYS A 296 10.60 17.02 2.10
C LYS A 296 11.85 16.71 2.92
N GLY A 297 12.99 17.24 2.47
CA GLY A 297 14.30 17.05 3.12
C GLY A 297 15.03 15.77 2.72
N TYR A 298 14.39 14.88 1.96
CA TYR A 298 14.93 13.59 1.55
C TYR A 298 15.05 13.46 0.03
N GLY A 299 13.93 13.60 -0.68
CA GLY A 299 13.89 13.69 -2.15
C GLY A 299 13.81 15.15 -2.63
N VAL A 300 13.45 15.33 -3.90
CA VAL A 300 13.30 16.66 -4.50
C VAL A 300 11.83 16.98 -4.68
N LEU A 301 11.41 18.17 -4.22
CA LEU A 301 10.08 18.68 -4.45
C LEU A 301 10.10 19.69 -5.61
N PHE A 302 9.09 19.64 -6.47
CA PHE A 302 8.84 20.64 -7.51
C PHE A 302 7.43 21.22 -7.35
N PRO A 303 7.18 22.49 -7.76
CA PRO A 303 5.86 23.10 -7.63
C PRO A 303 4.76 22.31 -8.35
N HIS A 304 3.54 22.38 -7.82
CA HIS A 304 2.40 21.69 -8.41
C HIS A 304 2.15 22.16 -9.86
N GLU A 305 1.93 21.20 -10.78
CA GLU A 305 1.70 21.43 -12.22
C GLU A 305 2.84 22.11 -13.00
N ASP A 306 4.02 22.24 -12.41
CA ASP A 306 5.15 22.95 -13.02
C ASP A 306 6.11 22.00 -13.75
N ALA A 307 5.85 21.84 -15.05
CA ALA A 307 6.64 20.98 -15.94
C ALA A 307 8.08 21.50 -16.15
N GLU A 308 8.28 22.81 -16.17
CA GLU A 308 9.61 23.41 -16.35
C GLU A 308 10.48 23.17 -15.12
N ALA A 309 9.92 23.36 -13.92
CA ALA A 309 10.61 23.05 -12.68
C ALA A 309 10.96 21.56 -12.57
N LEU A 310 10.05 20.66 -12.96
CA LEU A 310 10.32 19.23 -13.01
C LEU A 310 11.45 18.91 -14.00
N ALA A 311 11.43 19.47 -15.21
CA ALA A 311 12.49 19.28 -16.20
C ALA A 311 13.86 19.73 -15.66
N ASN A 312 13.92 20.90 -15.00
CA ASN A 312 15.14 21.41 -14.37
C ASN A 312 15.65 20.48 -13.25
N VAL A 313 14.75 19.91 -12.44
CA VAL A 313 15.11 18.92 -11.42
C VAL A 313 15.73 17.67 -12.06
N ILE A 314 15.13 17.17 -13.14
CA ILE A 314 15.62 15.99 -13.87
C ILE A 314 17.00 16.26 -14.47
N CYS A 315 17.21 17.39 -15.17
CA CYS A 315 18.52 17.78 -15.70
C CYS A 315 19.57 17.87 -14.60
N LYS A 316 19.24 18.53 -13.47
CA LYS A 316 20.19 18.65 -12.35
C LYS A 316 20.58 17.29 -11.77
N LEU A 317 19.64 16.33 -11.68
CA LEU A 317 19.94 14.97 -11.25
C LEU A 317 20.82 14.22 -12.26
N HIS A 318 20.63 14.45 -13.55
CA HIS A 318 21.44 13.81 -14.59
C HIS A 318 22.86 14.40 -14.67
N ASP A 319 22.98 15.73 -14.62
CA ASP A 319 24.23 16.45 -14.88
C ASP A 319 25.16 16.53 -13.66
N ASN A 320 24.65 16.26 -12.45
CA ASN A 320 25.43 16.32 -11.21
C ASN A 320 25.41 14.97 -10.45
N PRO A 321 26.43 14.12 -10.67
CA PRO A 321 26.53 12.81 -10.02
C PRO A 321 26.55 12.86 -8.49
N ASP A 322 27.22 13.86 -7.89
CA ASP A 322 27.28 14.01 -6.43
C ASP A 322 25.89 14.31 -5.86
N TYR A 323 25.15 15.22 -6.52
CA TYR A 323 23.78 15.54 -6.15
C TYR A 323 22.86 14.32 -6.34
N TYR A 324 23.01 13.58 -7.43
CA TYR A 324 22.27 12.34 -7.68
C TYR A 324 22.45 11.34 -6.52
N HIS A 325 23.70 11.02 -6.17
CA HIS A 325 24.00 10.04 -5.13
C HIS A 325 23.54 10.53 -3.75
N GLN A 326 23.69 11.82 -3.46
CA GLN A 326 23.20 12.41 -2.22
C GLN A 326 21.68 12.27 -2.07
N ILE A 327 20.90 12.56 -3.13
CA ILE A 327 19.45 12.45 -3.09
C ILE A 327 19.03 10.98 -3.01
N ALA A 328 19.64 10.09 -3.80
CA ALA A 328 19.32 8.65 -3.76
C ALA A 328 19.51 8.05 -2.36
N GLU A 329 20.61 8.39 -1.68
CA GLU A 329 20.88 7.93 -0.33
C GLU A 329 19.87 8.48 0.67
N LYS A 330 19.56 9.78 0.62
CA LYS A 330 18.55 10.38 1.49
C LYS A 330 17.16 9.76 1.28
N CYS A 331 16.79 9.49 0.03
CA CYS A 331 15.54 8.79 -0.29
C CYS A 331 15.51 7.41 0.36
N TYR A 332 16.58 6.63 0.24
CA TYR A 332 16.66 5.30 0.83
C TYR A 332 16.57 5.34 2.36
N GLN A 333 17.29 6.25 3.01
CA GLN A 333 17.23 6.44 4.47
C GLN A 333 15.84 6.83 4.96
N ARG A 334 15.10 7.64 4.19
CA ARG A 334 13.70 7.96 4.49
C ARG A 334 12.82 6.73 4.36
N ALA A 335 12.98 5.96 3.28
CA ALA A 335 12.18 4.77 3.04
C ALA A 335 12.31 3.76 4.19
N LEU A 336 13.52 3.54 4.73
CA LEU A 336 13.76 2.64 5.87
C LEU A 336 12.93 2.95 7.12
N GLN A 337 12.52 4.21 7.31
CA GLN A 337 11.64 4.59 8.44
C GLN A 337 10.22 4.02 8.28
N PHE A 338 9.83 3.69 7.06
CA PHE A 338 8.55 3.08 6.70
C PHE A 338 8.70 1.60 6.32
N ASP A 339 9.77 0.94 6.74
CA ASP A 339 9.93 -0.49 6.46
C ASP A 339 8.83 -1.31 7.14
N ILE A 340 8.29 -2.27 6.40
CA ILE A 340 7.26 -3.20 6.85
C ILE A 340 7.66 -3.99 8.10
N ALA A 341 8.95 -4.13 8.41
CA ALA A 341 9.41 -4.70 9.67
C ALA A 341 8.90 -3.90 10.89
N ASN A 342 8.84 -2.56 10.78
CA ASN A 342 8.28 -1.71 11.84
C ASN A 342 6.78 -1.98 12.01
N THR A 343 6.05 -2.12 10.90
CA THR A 343 4.63 -2.50 10.89
C THR A 343 4.42 -3.86 11.55
N VAL A 344 5.21 -4.87 11.15
CA VAL A 344 5.13 -6.24 11.69
C VAL A 344 5.42 -6.27 13.19
N GLU A 345 6.46 -5.56 13.64
CA GLU A 345 6.80 -5.49 15.06
C GLU A 345 5.70 -4.77 15.86
N GLY A 346 5.12 -3.70 15.33
CA GLY A 346 3.97 -3.03 15.92
C GLY A 346 2.79 -3.99 16.13
N TYR A 347 2.39 -4.75 15.10
CA TYR A 347 1.32 -5.74 15.23
C TYR A 347 1.68 -6.85 16.21
N LYS A 348 2.92 -7.32 16.20
CA LYS A 348 3.40 -8.34 17.12
C LYS A 348 3.32 -7.89 18.57
N GLN A 349 3.65 -6.64 18.87
CA GLN A 349 3.52 -6.07 20.22
C GLN A 349 2.05 -6.08 20.69
N VAL A 350 1.11 -5.73 19.80
CA VAL A 350 -0.33 -5.81 20.09
C VAL A 350 -0.73 -7.25 20.42
N TYR A 351 -0.36 -8.20 19.56
CA TYR A 351 -0.71 -9.60 19.78
C TYR A 351 -0.12 -10.14 21.08
N VAL A 352 1.15 -9.84 21.37
CA VAL A 352 1.82 -10.27 22.61
C VAL A 352 1.18 -9.62 23.83
N GLY A 353 0.81 -8.34 23.77
CA GLY A 353 0.10 -7.64 24.85
C GLY A 353 -1.20 -8.33 25.22
N LEU A 354 -2.04 -8.62 24.21
CA LEU A 354 -3.33 -9.30 24.41
C LEU A 354 -3.22 -10.73 24.98
N MET A 355 -2.06 -11.38 24.80
CA MET A 355 -1.79 -12.71 25.36
C MET A 355 -1.30 -12.67 26.81
N LYS A 356 -0.78 -11.52 27.28
CA LYS A 356 -0.28 -11.32 28.65
C LYS A 356 -1.37 -10.93 29.63
N ASP A 357 -2.46 -10.30 29.17
CA ASP A 357 -3.61 -9.89 29.98
C ASP A 357 -4.52 -11.07 30.41
N LYS A 358 -3.92 -12.19 30.84
CA LYS A 358 -4.63 -13.41 31.27
C LYS A 358 -4.78 -13.51 32.78
#